data_AF-A0A1C4WWU3-F1
#
_entry.id   AF-A0A1C4WWU3-F1
#
_cell.length_a   1.000
_cell.length_b   1.000
_cell.length_c   1.000
_cell.angle_alpha   90.00
_cell.angle_beta   90.00
_cell.angle_gamma   90.00
#
_symmetry.space_group_name_H-M   'P 1'
#
loop_
_entity.id
_entity.type
_entity.pdbx_description
1 polymer ?
#
loop_
_entity_poly.entity_id
_entity_poly.type
_entity_poly.pdbx_seq_one_letter_code
_entity_poly.pdbx_strand_id
1 'polypeptide(L)'
;MRPDPVVPTTPAGTGTWLHGIVPASVAGALAPVTGLADTPVRVVRGSGLAAVFSAVPLDEYGEQPLRRNLENLGWLERTARAHHRVVDVLARTGPVVPARLATVHTDERRLAVLLHDRRADLTATLARLAGHQEWGVKGYVLPGGPPPADGGATPPRTAVGGAGKPAVDAGGAGTPTVDPGGAAAPAVDAGGPGTPTASGTGAGAAYLRRRRAQLRARETGQQAAAHSAAAVHTELAGYAAQARRHTPQDSRLSGEPHPMALNGAYLVPVEGLAGFRAVVAALATRHPALRLELTGPWPPYSFIVEQPGS
;
A
#
# COMPACT_ATOMS: atom_id res chain seq x y z
N MET A 1 52.97 4.38 -0.43
CA MET A 1 52.27 3.73 -1.56
C MET A 1 51.44 2.59 -0.99
N ARG A 2 50.09 2.66 -1.06
CA ARG A 2 49.25 1.49 -0.78
C ARG A 2 49.17 0.64 -2.06
N PRO A 3 49.05 -0.69 -2.00
CA PRO A 3 48.69 -1.47 -3.17
C PRO A 3 47.30 -1.05 -3.63
N ASP A 4 47.11 -0.91 -4.93
CA ASP A 4 45.77 -0.81 -5.50
C ASP A 4 44.96 -2.07 -5.15
N PRO A 5 43.63 -1.96 -4.94
CA PRO A 5 42.80 -3.14 -4.79
C PRO A 5 42.94 -4.00 -6.05
N VAL A 6 43.21 -5.30 -5.86
CA VAL A 6 43.18 -6.28 -6.95
C VAL A 6 41.73 -6.50 -7.36
N VAL A 7 41.21 -5.55 -8.12
CA VAL A 7 39.90 -5.58 -8.73
C VAL A 7 39.96 -6.60 -9.88
N PRO A 8 39.19 -7.70 -9.83
CA PRO A 8 39.04 -8.57 -10.98
C PRO A 8 38.54 -7.73 -12.17
N THR A 9 39.13 -7.86 -13.35
CA THR A 9 38.69 -7.10 -14.52
C THR A 9 37.59 -7.82 -15.28
N THR A 10 36.44 -7.19 -15.52
CA THR A 10 35.50 -7.65 -16.55
C THR A 10 36.18 -7.73 -17.93
N PRO A 11 35.82 -8.72 -18.78
CA PRO A 11 36.18 -8.72 -20.19
C PRO A 11 35.68 -7.46 -20.91
N ALA A 12 36.40 -7.06 -21.98
CA ALA A 12 35.97 -5.97 -22.85
C ALA A 12 34.55 -6.24 -23.40
N GLY A 13 33.69 -5.21 -23.40
CA GLY A 13 32.28 -5.35 -23.78
C GLY A 13 31.35 -5.86 -22.68
N THR A 14 31.82 -6.08 -21.45
CA THR A 14 30.97 -6.42 -20.29
C THR A 14 31.00 -5.35 -19.20
N GLY A 15 29.87 -5.14 -18.54
CA GLY A 15 29.69 -4.24 -17.39
C GLY A 15 29.20 -4.99 -16.16
N THR A 16 28.82 -4.25 -15.12
CA THR A 16 28.46 -4.81 -13.81
C THR A 16 27.04 -4.41 -13.40
N TRP A 17 26.13 -5.38 -13.33
CA TRP A 17 24.78 -5.21 -12.77
C TRP A 17 24.85 -5.38 -11.25
N LEU A 18 24.60 -4.31 -10.50
CA LEU A 18 24.63 -4.32 -9.04
C LEU A 18 23.35 -4.95 -8.47
N HIS A 19 23.48 -5.96 -7.61
CA HIS A 19 22.37 -6.53 -6.86
C HIS A 19 22.17 -5.82 -5.52
N GLY A 20 23.26 -5.56 -4.81
CA GLY A 20 23.21 -4.85 -3.53
C GLY A 20 24.57 -4.72 -2.88
N ILE A 21 24.60 -4.03 -1.75
CA ILE A 21 25.79 -3.76 -0.95
C ILE A 21 25.59 -4.35 0.45
N VAL A 22 26.60 -5.07 0.95
CA VAL A 22 26.60 -5.76 2.24
C VAL A 22 27.91 -5.47 3.00
N PRO A 23 28.01 -5.77 4.30
CA PRO A 23 29.30 -5.80 5.00
C PRO A 23 30.26 -6.81 4.34
N ALA A 24 31.56 -6.53 4.33
CA ALA A 24 32.55 -7.42 3.72
C ALA A 24 32.60 -8.83 4.36
N SER A 25 32.17 -8.96 5.61
CA SER A 25 31.99 -10.23 6.33
C SER A 25 30.82 -11.06 5.78
N VAL A 26 29.66 -10.45 5.51
CA VAL A 26 28.49 -11.12 4.90
C VAL A 26 28.86 -11.64 3.51
N ALA A 27 29.57 -10.85 2.72
CA ALA A 27 30.12 -11.31 1.44
C ALA A 27 31.28 -12.32 1.56
N GLY A 28 31.73 -12.67 2.76
CA GLY A 28 32.63 -13.79 3.04
C GLY A 28 31.90 -15.11 3.32
N ALA A 29 30.65 -15.02 3.82
CA ALA A 29 29.80 -16.17 4.15
C ALA A 29 28.80 -16.55 3.03
N LEU A 30 28.73 -15.76 1.95
CA LEU A 30 27.80 -15.95 0.85
C LEU A 30 28.14 -17.22 0.04
N ALA A 31 27.26 -18.21 0.07
CA ALA A 31 27.32 -19.39 -0.79
C ALA A 31 27.19 -19.00 -2.29
N PRO A 32 27.67 -19.82 -3.24
CA PRO A 32 27.54 -19.52 -4.67
C PRO A 32 26.09 -19.32 -5.11
N VAL A 33 25.80 -18.22 -5.81
CA VAL A 33 24.48 -17.90 -6.36
C VAL A 33 24.58 -17.59 -7.86
N THR A 34 23.69 -18.15 -8.66
CA THR A 34 23.51 -17.78 -10.07
C THR A 34 22.69 -16.49 -10.18
N GLY A 35 23.31 -15.45 -10.75
CA GLY A 35 22.71 -14.13 -10.98
C GLY A 35 22.13 -13.98 -12.39
N LEU A 36 22.46 -12.87 -13.06
CA LEU A 36 22.02 -12.57 -14.43
C LEU A 36 22.89 -13.28 -15.48
N ALA A 37 22.34 -13.47 -16.69
CA ALA A 37 22.97 -14.18 -17.81
C ALA A 37 23.54 -15.56 -17.41
N ASP A 38 22.90 -16.21 -16.43
CA ASP A 38 23.32 -17.45 -15.76
C ASP A 38 24.77 -17.46 -15.23
N THR A 39 25.34 -16.27 -15.04
CA THR A 39 26.68 -16.09 -14.44
C THR A 39 26.65 -16.24 -12.92
N PRO A 40 27.73 -16.75 -12.29
CA PRO A 40 27.88 -16.68 -10.84
C PRO A 40 28.02 -15.22 -10.38
N VAL A 41 27.42 -14.87 -9.25
CA VAL A 41 27.61 -13.54 -8.64
C VAL A 41 29.07 -13.32 -8.25
N ARG A 42 29.56 -12.10 -8.48
CA ARG A 42 30.93 -11.65 -8.20
C ARG A 42 30.87 -10.52 -7.17
N VAL A 43 32.01 -10.23 -6.52
CA VAL A 43 32.07 -9.29 -5.40
C VAL A 43 33.26 -8.35 -5.55
N VAL A 44 33.00 -7.03 -5.50
CA VAL A 44 34.02 -6.01 -5.26
C VAL A 44 34.03 -5.69 -3.77
N ARG A 45 35.19 -5.78 -3.11
CA ARG A 45 35.35 -5.42 -1.67
C ARG A 45 36.12 -4.11 -1.55
N GLY A 46 35.66 -3.23 -0.65
CA GLY A 46 36.27 -1.92 -0.40
C GLY A 46 35.71 -1.29 0.87
N SER A 47 36.54 -0.55 1.62
CA SER A 47 36.11 0.20 2.81
C SER A 47 35.45 -0.60 3.96
N GLY A 48 35.60 -1.94 4.00
CA GLY A 48 34.88 -2.82 4.93
C GLY A 48 33.47 -3.24 4.44
N LEU A 49 33.11 -2.81 3.24
CA LEU A 49 31.88 -3.12 2.53
C LEU A 49 32.17 -4.03 1.31
N ALA A 50 31.11 -4.57 0.72
CA ALA A 50 31.16 -5.39 -0.47
C ALA A 50 29.96 -5.09 -1.38
N ALA A 51 30.23 -4.86 -2.66
CA ALA A 51 29.23 -4.73 -3.72
C ALA A 51 29.10 -6.06 -4.44
N VAL A 52 27.89 -6.63 -4.44
CA VAL A 52 27.58 -7.93 -5.06
C VAL A 52 26.92 -7.70 -6.41
N PHE A 53 27.50 -8.25 -7.47
CA PHE A 53 27.13 -7.92 -8.85
C PHE A 53 27.14 -9.15 -9.77
N SER A 54 26.46 -9.07 -10.91
CA SER A 54 26.68 -9.97 -12.05
C SER A 54 27.47 -9.24 -13.13
N ALA A 55 28.42 -9.94 -13.76
CA ALA A 55 29.02 -9.47 -15.01
C ALA A 55 28.00 -9.69 -16.13
N VAL A 56 27.72 -8.65 -16.93
CA VAL A 56 26.67 -8.66 -17.96
C VAL A 56 27.18 -8.06 -19.27
N PRO A 57 26.79 -8.59 -20.44
CA PRO A 57 27.27 -8.08 -21.72
C PRO A 57 26.57 -6.76 -22.10
N LEU A 58 27.33 -5.79 -22.62
CA LEU A 58 26.84 -4.41 -22.81
C LEU A 58 26.00 -4.21 -24.08
N ASP A 59 25.95 -5.19 -24.96
CA ASP A 59 25.03 -5.28 -26.11
C ASP A 59 23.59 -5.65 -25.72
N GLU A 60 23.39 -6.28 -24.56
CA GLU A 60 22.08 -6.57 -23.96
C GLU A 60 21.76 -5.68 -22.74
N TYR A 61 22.76 -5.34 -21.92
CA TYR A 61 22.58 -4.63 -20.64
C TYR A 61 23.20 -3.21 -20.60
N GLY A 62 23.84 -2.75 -21.68
CA GLY A 62 24.28 -1.36 -21.81
C GLY A 62 23.10 -0.40 -22.02
N GLU A 63 23.30 0.91 -21.86
CA GLU A 63 22.20 1.89 -21.68
C GLU A 63 21.11 1.83 -22.76
N GLN A 64 21.47 1.81 -24.05
CA GLN A 64 20.49 1.76 -25.15
C GLN A 64 19.78 0.40 -25.26
N PRO A 65 20.49 -0.76 -25.27
CA PRO A 65 19.86 -2.08 -25.13
C PRO A 65 18.93 -2.21 -23.93
N LEU A 66 19.41 -1.83 -22.74
CA LEU A 66 18.68 -1.90 -21.47
C LEU A 66 17.36 -1.13 -21.55
N ARG A 67 17.36 0.08 -22.13
CA ARG A 67 16.14 0.88 -22.33
C ARG A 67 15.08 0.15 -23.15
N ARG A 68 15.47 -0.47 -24.28
CA ARG A 68 14.57 -1.27 -25.12
C ARG A 68 14.13 -2.57 -24.43
N ASN A 69 15.04 -3.21 -23.71
CA ASN A 69 14.80 -4.49 -23.05
C ASN A 69 13.87 -4.37 -21.83
N LEU A 70 13.83 -3.21 -21.16
CA LEU A 70 12.85 -2.90 -20.12
C LEU A 70 11.41 -2.81 -20.64
N GLU A 71 11.18 -2.54 -21.93
CA GLU A 71 9.85 -2.56 -22.56
C GLU A 71 9.40 -4.00 -22.92
N ASN A 72 10.34 -4.95 -22.98
CA ASN A 72 10.07 -6.36 -23.22
C ASN A 72 9.71 -7.08 -21.91
N LEU A 73 8.42 -7.25 -21.65
CA LEU A 73 7.89 -7.91 -20.44
C LEU A 73 8.54 -9.27 -20.13
N GLY A 74 8.78 -10.10 -21.16
CA GLY A 74 9.37 -11.43 -20.97
C GLY A 74 10.86 -11.38 -20.61
N TRP A 75 11.60 -10.38 -21.09
CA TRP A 75 12.96 -10.10 -20.64
C TRP A 75 12.95 -9.53 -19.22
N LEU A 76 12.11 -8.52 -18.97
CA LEU A 76 11.96 -7.85 -17.69
C LEU A 76 11.64 -8.84 -16.56
N GLU A 77 10.72 -9.78 -16.78
CA GLU A 77 10.35 -10.79 -15.79
C GLU A 77 11.54 -11.70 -15.43
N ARG A 78 12.26 -12.22 -16.44
CA ARG A 78 13.44 -13.08 -16.20
C ARG A 78 14.54 -12.32 -15.46
N THR A 79 14.85 -11.11 -15.89
CA THR A 79 15.88 -10.25 -15.31
C THR A 79 15.52 -9.83 -13.87
N ALA A 80 14.26 -9.45 -13.62
CA ALA A 80 13.77 -9.13 -12.28
C ALA A 80 13.78 -10.36 -11.36
N ARG A 81 13.40 -11.54 -11.86
CA ARG A 81 13.42 -12.80 -11.11
C ARG A 81 14.85 -13.23 -10.76
N ALA A 82 15.82 -13.04 -11.66
CA ALA A 82 17.24 -13.31 -11.42
C ALA A 82 17.85 -12.33 -10.39
N HIS A 83 17.58 -11.03 -10.52
CA HIS A 83 18.01 -10.02 -9.57
C HIS A 83 17.40 -10.24 -8.18
N HIS A 84 16.10 -10.45 -8.11
CA HIS A 84 15.37 -10.73 -6.87
C HIS A 84 15.98 -11.93 -6.16
N ARG A 85 16.22 -13.06 -6.84
CA ARG A 85 16.84 -14.28 -6.27
C ARG A 85 18.14 -13.97 -5.53
N VAL A 86 19.04 -13.17 -6.12
CA VAL A 86 20.33 -12.81 -5.49
C VAL A 86 20.09 -11.93 -4.26
N VAL A 87 19.30 -10.87 -4.41
CA VAL A 87 18.99 -9.93 -3.32
C VAL A 87 18.32 -10.65 -2.13
N ASP A 88 17.48 -11.64 -2.40
CA ASP A 88 16.82 -12.50 -1.43
C ASP A 88 17.81 -13.35 -0.60
N VAL A 89 18.83 -13.91 -1.25
CA VAL A 89 19.89 -14.64 -0.56
C VAL A 89 20.75 -13.68 0.28
N LEU A 90 21.07 -12.48 -0.22
CA LEU A 90 21.76 -11.46 0.56
C LEU A 90 20.98 -11.07 1.83
N ALA A 91 19.68 -10.78 1.70
CA ALA A 91 18.82 -10.42 2.83
C ALA A 91 18.66 -11.54 3.87
N ARG A 92 18.74 -12.81 3.45
CA ARG A 92 18.78 -13.97 4.37
C ARG A 92 20.16 -14.24 4.98
N THR A 93 21.24 -13.71 4.41
CA THR A 93 22.62 -13.90 4.90
C THR A 93 23.05 -12.78 5.87
N GLY A 94 22.46 -11.59 5.78
CA GLY A 94 22.74 -10.48 6.69
C GLY A 94 22.12 -9.15 6.22
N PRO A 95 22.47 -8.02 6.86
CA PRO A 95 22.01 -6.71 6.42
C PRO A 95 22.49 -6.41 4.99
N VAL A 96 21.58 -5.94 4.15
CA VAL A 96 21.82 -5.59 2.75
C VAL A 96 21.16 -4.26 2.41
N VAL A 97 21.88 -3.44 1.65
CA VAL A 97 21.31 -2.31 0.90
C VAL A 97 21.04 -2.84 -0.52
N PRO A 98 19.81 -3.28 -0.85
CA PRO A 98 19.49 -3.75 -2.19
C PRO A 98 19.57 -2.60 -3.19
N ALA A 99 20.15 -2.86 -4.35
CA ALA A 99 20.17 -1.91 -5.46
C ALA A 99 18.82 -1.90 -6.17
N ARG A 100 18.51 -0.81 -6.89
CA ARG A 100 17.33 -0.78 -7.76
C ARG A 100 17.57 -1.71 -8.96
N LEU A 101 16.49 -2.28 -9.49
CA LEU A 101 16.54 -2.98 -10.79
C LEU A 101 17.15 -2.04 -11.85
N ALA A 102 17.91 -2.59 -12.80
CA ALA A 102 18.63 -1.84 -13.84
C ALA A 102 19.78 -0.92 -13.33
N THR A 103 20.31 -1.14 -12.13
CA THR A 103 21.55 -0.47 -11.67
C THR A 103 22.77 -1.11 -12.33
N VAL A 104 23.19 -0.59 -13.48
CA VAL A 104 24.37 -1.06 -14.24
C VAL A 104 25.49 -0.02 -14.22
N HIS A 105 26.73 -0.48 -14.01
CA HIS A 105 27.95 0.33 -14.12
C HIS A 105 28.90 -0.25 -15.19
N THR A 106 29.84 0.58 -15.66
CA THR A 106 30.78 0.23 -16.74
C THR A 106 31.77 -0.89 -16.38
N ASP A 107 32.15 -1.00 -15.11
CA ASP A 107 33.28 -1.82 -14.65
C ASP A 107 33.26 -1.98 -13.11
N GLU A 108 34.05 -2.91 -12.58
CA GLU A 108 34.20 -3.10 -11.13
C GLU A 108 34.86 -1.92 -10.39
N ARG A 109 35.64 -1.05 -11.06
CA ARG A 109 36.31 0.09 -10.40
C ARG A 109 35.28 1.15 -10.00
N ARG A 110 34.23 1.36 -10.81
CA ARG A 110 33.08 2.20 -10.43
C ARG A 110 32.39 1.70 -9.17
N LEU A 111 32.28 0.39 -8.97
CA LEU A 111 31.77 -0.19 -7.73
C LEU A 111 32.73 0.06 -6.56
N ALA A 112 34.05 -0.09 -6.74
CA ALA A 112 35.05 0.18 -5.72
C ALA A 112 35.04 1.66 -5.26
N VAL A 113 34.88 2.60 -6.20
CA VAL A 113 34.72 4.05 -5.93
C VAL A 113 33.42 4.31 -5.17
N LEU A 114 32.28 3.74 -5.60
CA LEU A 114 31.00 3.88 -4.90
C LEU A 114 31.06 3.39 -3.44
N LEU A 115 31.76 2.29 -3.17
CA LEU A 115 32.01 1.78 -1.80
C LEU A 115 32.96 2.65 -0.98
N HIS A 116 33.77 3.50 -1.62
CA HIS A 116 34.64 4.46 -0.95
C HIS A 116 33.87 5.73 -0.60
N ASP A 117 33.33 6.40 -1.63
CA ASP A 117 32.71 7.72 -1.52
C ASP A 117 31.49 7.69 -0.60
N ARG A 118 30.67 6.63 -0.69
CA ARG A 118 29.43 6.48 0.10
C ARG A 118 29.60 5.62 1.35
N ARG A 119 30.84 5.38 1.81
CA ARG A 119 31.14 4.49 2.95
C ARG A 119 30.28 4.79 4.17
N ALA A 120 30.18 6.06 4.57
CA ALA A 120 29.48 6.47 5.78
C ALA A 120 27.99 6.12 5.72
N ASP A 121 27.26 6.60 4.71
CA ASP A 121 25.84 6.33 4.48
C ASP A 121 25.56 4.82 4.46
N LEU A 122 26.39 4.07 3.73
CA LEU A 122 26.21 2.63 3.54
C LEU A 122 26.44 1.87 4.84
N THR A 123 27.47 2.21 5.62
CA THR A 123 27.70 1.63 6.94
C THR A 123 26.58 1.98 7.93
N ALA A 124 26.12 3.23 7.96
CA ALA A 124 25.01 3.65 8.83
C ALA A 124 23.68 2.98 8.46
N THR A 125 23.41 2.83 7.17
CA THR A 125 22.21 2.12 6.66
C THR A 125 22.28 0.63 6.99
N LEU A 126 23.43 -0.03 6.77
CA LEU A 126 23.61 -1.43 7.12
C LEU A 126 23.53 -1.69 8.63
N ALA A 127 24.00 -0.76 9.46
CA ALA A 127 23.84 -0.82 10.90
C ALA A 127 22.37 -0.73 11.34
N ARG A 128 21.59 0.18 10.75
CA ARG A 128 20.12 0.28 10.95
C ARG A 128 19.35 -0.98 10.54
N LEU A 129 19.85 -1.73 9.57
CA LEU A 129 19.21 -2.94 9.03
C LEU A 129 19.70 -4.24 9.71
N ALA A 130 20.77 -4.19 10.49
CA ALA A 130 21.30 -5.36 11.18
C ALA A 130 20.31 -5.87 12.23
N GLY A 131 20.04 -7.18 12.26
CA GLY A 131 19.07 -7.79 13.18
C GLY A 131 17.60 -7.53 12.85
N HIS A 132 17.27 -6.94 11.70
CA HIS A 132 15.90 -6.59 11.32
C HIS A 132 15.46 -7.26 10.00
N GLN A 133 14.14 -7.37 9.80
CA GLN A 133 13.51 -7.85 8.55
C GLN A 133 12.39 -6.91 8.11
N GLU A 134 12.23 -6.67 6.81
CA GLU A 134 11.07 -5.95 6.29
C GLU A 134 9.86 -6.90 6.15
N TRP A 135 8.75 -6.52 6.78
CA TRP A 135 7.46 -7.20 6.70
C TRP A 135 6.39 -6.24 6.17
N GLY A 136 5.62 -6.70 5.19
CA GLY A 136 4.50 -5.94 4.63
C GLY A 136 3.17 -6.41 5.21
N VAL A 137 2.35 -5.50 5.72
CA VAL A 137 0.94 -5.77 6.10
C VAL A 137 0.01 -5.01 5.17
N LYS A 138 -0.78 -5.75 4.40
CA LYS A 138 -1.87 -5.21 3.60
C LYS A 138 -3.19 -5.33 4.37
N GLY A 139 -4.12 -4.42 4.11
CA GLY A 139 -5.48 -4.46 4.66
C GLY A 139 -6.51 -4.17 3.58
N TYR A 140 -7.34 -5.16 3.27
CA TYR A 140 -8.37 -5.11 2.22
C TYR A 140 -9.76 -4.94 2.82
N VAL A 141 -10.58 -4.04 2.28
CA VAL A 141 -11.92 -3.75 2.82
C VAL A 141 -12.91 -4.85 2.46
N LEU A 142 -13.52 -5.47 3.48
CA LEU A 142 -14.52 -6.53 3.28
C LEU A 142 -15.92 -5.95 3.03
N PRO A 143 -16.67 -6.44 2.02
CA PRO A 143 -18.05 -6.00 1.76
C PRO A 143 -18.98 -6.48 2.88
N GLY A 144 -19.78 -5.58 3.43
CA GLY A 144 -20.78 -5.94 4.45
C GLY A 144 -20.24 -6.13 5.86
N GLY A 145 -19.03 -5.66 6.16
CA GLY A 145 -18.60 -5.47 7.55
C GLY A 145 -19.65 -4.63 8.32
N PRO A 146 -19.95 -4.96 9.59
CA PRO A 146 -20.99 -4.28 10.34
C PRO A 146 -20.67 -2.78 10.48
N PRO A 147 -21.67 -1.90 10.58
CA PRO A 147 -21.42 -0.52 10.99
C PRO A 147 -20.69 -0.53 12.36
N PRO A 148 -19.80 0.43 12.62
CA PRO A 148 -19.18 0.54 13.94
C PRO A 148 -20.27 0.63 15.00
N ALA A 149 -20.15 -0.14 16.07
CA ALA A 149 -21.10 -0.09 17.17
C ALA A 149 -21.01 1.29 17.83
N ASP A 150 -22.07 2.09 17.70
CA ASP A 150 -22.12 3.43 18.30
C ASP A 150 -21.93 3.30 19.82
N GLY A 151 -20.86 3.91 20.34
CA GLY A 151 -20.46 3.86 21.76
C GLY A 151 -21.37 4.62 22.73
N GLY A 152 -22.66 4.76 22.40
CA GLY A 152 -23.66 5.54 23.12
C GLY A 152 -24.36 4.76 24.24
N ALA A 153 -23.60 4.20 25.18
CA ALA A 153 -24.17 3.51 26.35
C ALA A 153 -24.96 4.49 27.23
N THR A 154 -26.29 4.50 27.08
CA THR A 154 -27.21 5.29 27.91
C THR A 154 -27.91 4.37 28.92
N PRO A 155 -27.79 4.60 30.24
CA PRO A 155 -28.42 3.74 31.24
C PRO A 155 -29.94 3.92 31.29
N PRO A 156 -30.71 2.90 31.72
CA PRO A 156 -32.15 2.98 31.80
C PRO A 156 -32.59 3.95 32.91
N ARG A 157 -33.42 4.94 32.55
CA ARG A 157 -34.10 5.78 33.54
C ARG A 157 -35.34 5.06 34.08
N THR A 158 -35.36 4.81 35.39
CA THR A 158 -36.55 4.40 36.13
C THR A 158 -37.62 5.48 36.13
N ALA A 159 -38.89 5.06 36.25
CA ALA A 159 -40.05 5.95 36.23
C ALA A 159 -40.45 6.41 37.64
N VAL A 160 -40.80 7.70 37.76
CA VAL A 160 -41.61 8.27 38.86
C VAL A 160 -42.57 9.27 38.20
N GLY A 161 -43.83 9.27 38.62
CA GLY A 161 -44.88 10.13 38.04
C GLY A 161 -45.09 11.46 38.79
N GLY A 162 -45.89 12.35 38.19
CA GLY A 162 -46.36 13.61 38.78
C GLY A 162 -47.37 14.29 37.84
N ALA A 163 -48.45 14.84 38.37
CA ALA A 163 -49.58 15.39 37.59
C ALA A 163 -49.60 16.94 37.57
N GLY A 164 -50.24 17.55 36.56
CA GLY A 164 -50.47 19.01 36.50
C GLY A 164 -51.27 19.50 35.28
N LYS A 165 -52.50 19.99 35.51
CA LYS A 165 -53.44 20.71 34.60
C LYS A 165 -54.58 21.37 35.45
N PRO A 166 -55.51 22.24 34.95
CA PRO A 166 -55.86 22.66 33.57
C PRO A 166 -55.17 23.99 33.12
N ALA A 167 -55.71 25.15 32.68
CA ALA A 167 -57.05 25.79 32.45
C ALA A 167 -56.85 27.14 31.67
N VAL A 168 -57.75 27.84 30.94
CA VAL A 168 -59.05 27.56 30.25
C VAL A 168 -59.32 28.62 29.14
N ASP A 169 -59.92 28.18 28.02
CA ASP A 169 -61.02 28.75 27.17
C ASP A 169 -61.16 30.21 26.62
N ALA A 170 -61.99 30.28 25.56
CA ALA A 170 -62.61 31.41 24.81
C ALA A 170 -61.70 32.26 23.89
N GLY A 171 -62.06 32.66 22.65
CA GLY A 171 -63.24 32.44 21.75
C GLY A 171 -62.83 32.81 20.28
N GLY A 172 -63.66 32.92 19.24
CA GLY A 172 -65.12 32.83 19.04
C GLY A 172 -65.47 32.42 17.58
N ALA A 173 -66.37 33.13 16.86
CA ALA A 173 -66.78 32.78 15.47
C ALA A 173 -67.17 33.98 14.56
N GLY A 174 -67.10 33.84 13.22
CA GLY A 174 -67.63 34.83 12.25
C GLY A 174 -67.31 34.56 10.75
N THR A 175 -68.33 34.62 9.89
CA THR A 175 -68.35 34.66 8.39
C THR A 175 -69.41 35.70 7.96
N PRO A 176 -69.76 36.02 6.67
CA PRO A 176 -69.38 35.43 5.36
C PRO A 176 -69.18 36.42 4.16
N THR A 177 -69.02 35.87 2.92
CA THR A 177 -69.23 36.50 1.58
C THR A 177 -68.28 37.66 1.13
N VAL A 178 -68.10 38.02 -0.15
CA VAL A 178 -68.76 37.67 -1.45
C VAL A 178 -67.74 37.50 -2.61
N ASP A 179 -68.17 36.90 -3.73
CA ASP A 179 -67.55 36.85 -5.10
C ASP A 179 -68.25 37.93 -6.01
N PRO A 180 -68.16 38.06 -7.38
CA PRO A 180 -67.48 37.24 -8.42
C PRO A 180 -66.85 37.94 -9.66
N GLY A 181 -66.30 37.14 -10.59
CA GLY A 181 -66.25 37.43 -12.05
C GLY A 181 -64.95 37.02 -12.79
N GLY A 182 -64.97 36.51 -14.04
CA GLY A 182 -66.08 36.08 -14.90
C GLY A 182 -65.70 35.97 -16.41
N ALA A 183 -66.33 35.04 -17.15
CA ALA A 183 -66.28 34.82 -18.62
C ALA A 183 -64.96 34.25 -19.24
N ALA A 184 -64.96 33.46 -20.34
CA ALA A 184 -66.03 32.68 -21.01
C ALA A 184 -65.47 31.53 -21.91
N ALA A 185 -66.36 30.64 -22.37
CA ALA A 185 -66.16 29.39 -23.15
C ALA A 185 -65.93 29.62 -24.69
N PRO A 186 -65.91 28.63 -25.63
CA PRO A 186 -66.49 27.25 -25.69
C PRO A 186 -65.40 26.14 -25.83
N ALA A 187 -65.58 24.88 -26.27
CA ALA A 187 -66.68 24.14 -26.93
C ALA A 187 -66.65 22.59 -26.66
N VAL A 188 -67.43 21.82 -27.45
CA VAL A 188 -67.45 20.33 -27.58
C VAL A 188 -66.71 19.89 -28.87
N ASP A 189 -66.39 18.64 -29.22
CA ASP A 189 -67.11 17.34 -29.05
C ASP A 189 -66.20 16.08 -29.25
N ALA A 190 -66.73 14.90 -28.87
CA ALA A 190 -66.46 13.52 -29.30
C ALA A 190 -65.02 12.92 -29.43
N GLY A 191 -64.80 11.79 -28.73
CA GLY A 191 -64.14 10.61 -29.33
C GLY A 191 -62.94 9.96 -28.58
N GLY A 192 -63.09 8.67 -28.22
CA GLY A 192 -61.96 7.72 -28.09
C GLY A 192 -61.53 7.29 -26.66
N PRO A 193 -61.52 5.97 -26.33
CA PRO A 193 -60.93 5.46 -25.10
C PRO A 193 -59.40 5.28 -25.24
N GLY A 194 -58.65 6.34 -24.95
CA GLY A 194 -57.19 6.35 -25.07
C GLY A 194 -56.48 6.95 -23.86
N THR A 195 -56.35 6.18 -22.77
CA THR A 195 -55.65 6.62 -21.55
C THR A 195 -54.19 6.13 -21.54
N PRO A 196 -53.18 7.02 -21.66
CA PRO A 196 -51.80 6.65 -21.34
C PRO A 196 -51.68 6.43 -19.84
N THR A 197 -51.24 5.24 -19.43
CA THR A 197 -51.14 4.89 -18.01
C THR A 197 -50.06 5.69 -17.28
N ALA A 198 -50.43 6.32 -16.17
CA ALA A 198 -49.54 7.13 -15.33
C ALA A 198 -48.60 6.25 -14.48
N SER A 199 -47.62 5.61 -15.11
CA SER A 199 -46.65 4.71 -14.47
C SER A 199 -45.20 5.16 -14.68
N GLY A 200 -44.64 5.89 -13.71
CA GLY A 200 -43.20 6.23 -13.73
C GLY A 200 -42.66 7.01 -12.52
N THR A 201 -43.41 8.00 -12.00
CA THR A 201 -42.93 8.97 -10.99
C THR A 201 -42.42 8.36 -9.68
N GLY A 202 -43.02 7.26 -9.19
CA GLY A 202 -42.55 6.56 -7.99
C GLY A 202 -41.26 5.76 -8.17
N ALA A 203 -41.05 5.18 -9.35
CA ALA A 203 -39.97 4.22 -9.61
C ALA A 203 -38.59 4.89 -9.64
N GLY A 204 -38.45 6.00 -10.36
CA GLY A 204 -37.22 6.79 -10.41
C GLY A 204 -36.82 7.32 -9.03
N ALA A 205 -37.77 7.84 -8.26
CA ALA A 205 -37.51 8.29 -6.90
C ALA A 205 -37.07 7.15 -5.96
N ALA A 206 -37.67 5.96 -6.07
CA ALA A 206 -37.24 4.78 -5.31
C ALA A 206 -35.85 4.28 -5.71
N TYR A 207 -35.52 4.29 -7.01
CA TYR A 207 -34.18 3.98 -7.51
C TYR A 207 -33.13 4.98 -6.97
N LEU A 208 -33.40 6.29 -7.06
CA LEU A 208 -32.49 7.33 -6.57
C LEU A 208 -32.29 7.26 -5.05
N ARG A 209 -33.34 6.96 -4.26
CA ARG A 209 -33.19 6.69 -2.82
C ARG A 209 -32.26 5.51 -2.55
N ARG A 210 -32.46 4.37 -3.24
CA ARG A 210 -31.56 3.20 -3.12
C ARG A 210 -30.12 3.53 -3.53
N ARG A 211 -29.92 4.25 -4.64
CA ARG A 211 -28.59 4.66 -5.12
C ARG A 211 -27.89 5.60 -4.15
N ARG A 212 -28.60 6.59 -3.58
CA ARG A 212 -28.05 7.51 -2.56
C ARG A 212 -27.71 6.81 -1.25
N ALA A 213 -28.52 5.82 -0.84
CA ALA A 213 -28.21 4.98 0.33
C ALA A 213 -26.98 4.09 0.09
N GLN A 214 -26.87 3.47 -1.10
CA GLN A 214 -25.70 2.67 -1.50
C GLN A 214 -24.40 3.49 -1.56
N LEU A 215 -24.45 4.74 -2.04
CA LEU A 215 -23.29 5.62 -2.05
C LEU A 215 -22.86 5.98 -0.62
N ARG A 216 -23.79 6.45 0.21
CA ARG A 216 -23.52 6.75 1.63
C ARG A 216 -22.97 5.54 2.39
N ALA A 217 -23.55 4.35 2.22
CA ALA A 217 -23.05 3.14 2.87
C ALA A 217 -21.61 2.78 2.44
N ARG A 218 -21.25 3.05 1.17
CA ARG A 218 -19.87 2.89 0.68
C ARG A 218 -18.92 3.95 1.24
N GLU A 219 -19.35 5.21 1.29
CA GLU A 219 -18.60 6.33 1.88
C GLU A 219 -18.30 6.05 3.38
N THR A 220 -19.33 5.70 4.16
CA THR A 220 -19.19 5.32 5.58
C THR A 220 -18.31 4.08 5.76
N GLY A 221 -18.49 3.04 4.94
CA GLY A 221 -17.65 1.83 4.98
C GLY A 221 -16.18 2.10 4.65
N GLN A 222 -15.91 2.94 3.65
CA GLN A 222 -14.56 3.39 3.30
C GLN A 222 -13.93 4.21 4.42
N GLN A 223 -14.69 5.12 5.05
CA GLN A 223 -14.19 5.94 6.15
C GLN A 223 -13.90 5.12 7.41
N ALA A 224 -14.77 4.17 7.76
CA ALA A 224 -14.55 3.23 8.87
C ALA A 224 -13.35 2.29 8.63
N ALA A 225 -13.17 1.83 7.38
CA ALA A 225 -12.02 1.04 6.98
C ALA A 225 -10.71 1.85 6.98
N ALA A 226 -10.74 3.13 6.55
CA ALA A 226 -9.59 4.02 6.60
C ALA A 226 -9.17 4.36 8.04
N HIS A 227 -10.14 4.56 8.94
CA HIS A 227 -9.90 4.73 10.38
C HIS A 227 -9.30 3.45 11.00
N SER A 228 -9.87 2.28 10.68
CA SER A 228 -9.31 0.98 11.11
C SER A 228 -7.89 0.77 10.59
N ALA A 229 -7.61 1.10 9.32
CA ALA A 229 -6.29 1.00 8.73
C ALA A 229 -5.26 1.95 9.38
N ALA A 230 -5.70 3.12 9.83
CA ALA A 230 -4.85 4.02 10.61
C ALA A 230 -4.54 3.45 12.01
N ALA A 231 -5.55 2.93 12.73
CA ALA A 231 -5.37 2.29 14.03
C ALA A 231 -4.43 1.07 13.96
N VAL A 232 -4.67 0.15 13.01
CA VAL A 232 -3.82 -1.01 12.71
C VAL A 232 -2.37 -0.59 12.44
N HIS A 233 -2.16 0.46 11.64
CA HIS A 233 -0.81 0.95 11.36
C HIS A 233 -0.11 1.53 12.61
N THR A 234 -0.80 2.39 13.36
CA THR A 234 -0.25 3.02 14.56
C THR A 234 0.17 1.98 15.60
N GLU A 235 -0.63 0.92 15.80
CA GLU A 235 -0.29 -0.14 16.75
C GLU A 235 0.89 -0.99 16.24
N LEU A 236 0.88 -1.41 14.97
CA LEU A 236 1.99 -2.19 14.39
C LEU A 236 3.32 -1.42 14.33
N ALA A 237 3.27 -0.09 14.19
CA ALA A 237 4.46 0.76 14.26
C ALA A 237 5.15 0.70 15.64
N GLY A 238 4.41 0.42 16.72
CA GLY A 238 4.98 0.22 18.06
C GLY A 238 5.79 -1.06 18.23
N TYR A 239 5.73 -2.00 17.27
CA TYR A 239 6.46 -3.27 17.27
C TYR A 239 7.57 -3.32 16.19
N ALA A 240 7.89 -2.20 15.56
CA ALA A 240 8.89 -2.09 14.50
C ALA A 240 9.87 -0.94 14.80
N ALA A 241 11.15 -1.11 14.45
CA ALA A 241 12.14 -0.05 14.61
C ALA A 241 11.89 1.13 13.65
N GLN A 242 11.27 0.86 12.49
CA GLN A 242 10.73 1.86 11.58
C GLN A 242 9.45 1.30 10.91
N ALA A 243 8.50 2.17 10.59
CA ALA A 243 7.27 1.82 9.88
C ALA A 243 6.96 2.86 8.80
N ARG A 244 6.37 2.43 7.68
CA ARG A 244 6.01 3.28 6.54
C ARG A 244 4.63 2.89 5.99
N ARG A 245 3.87 3.89 5.52
CA ARG A 245 2.64 3.68 4.73
C ARG A 245 2.93 4.05 3.29
N HIS A 246 2.77 3.08 2.39
CA HIS A 246 2.76 3.32 0.96
C HIS A 246 1.34 3.65 0.49
N THR A 247 1.20 4.24 -0.69
CA THR A 247 -0.11 4.41 -1.33
C THR A 247 -0.78 3.04 -1.49
N PRO A 248 -2.06 2.87 -1.12
CA PRO A 248 -2.79 1.64 -1.41
C PRO A 248 -2.84 1.38 -2.91
N GLN A 249 -2.58 0.14 -3.34
CA GLN A 249 -2.56 -0.21 -4.75
C GLN A 249 -3.99 -0.22 -5.31
N ASP A 250 -4.19 0.30 -6.52
CA ASP A 250 -5.48 0.23 -7.22
C ASP A 250 -5.82 -1.25 -7.48
N SER A 251 -7.01 -1.69 -7.05
CA SER A 251 -7.47 -3.07 -7.18
C SER A 251 -7.44 -3.55 -8.64
N ARG A 252 -7.63 -2.64 -9.60
CA ARG A 252 -7.53 -2.91 -11.05
C ARG A 252 -6.20 -3.52 -11.49
N LEU A 253 -5.10 -3.25 -10.79
CA LEU A 253 -3.74 -3.70 -11.15
C LEU A 253 -3.30 -4.95 -10.39
N SER A 254 -3.98 -5.29 -9.30
CA SER A 254 -3.57 -6.36 -8.38
C SER A 254 -4.37 -7.66 -8.52
N GLY A 255 -5.47 -7.65 -9.28
CA GLY A 255 -6.41 -8.78 -9.39
C GLY A 255 -7.29 -9.00 -8.15
N GLU A 256 -7.01 -8.34 -7.03
CA GLU A 256 -7.85 -8.37 -5.83
C GLU A 256 -9.17 -7.64 -6.05
N PRO A 257 -10.33 -8.29 -5.82
CA PRO A 257 -11.63 -7.65 -6.01
C PRO A 257 -11.98 -6.62 -4.91
N HIS A 258 -11.15 -6.52 -3.87
CA HIS A 258 -11.38 -5.65 -2.71
C HIS A 258 -10.44 -4.43 -2.73
N PRO A 259 -10.93 -3.21 -2.44
CA PRO A 259 -10.06 -2.04 -2.36
C PRO A 259 -9.16 -2.16 -1.12
N MET A 260 -7.92 -1.69 -1.28
CA MET A 260 -6.91 -1.70 -0.23
C MET A 260 -7.01 -0.41 0.62
N ALA A 261 -7.07 -0.54 1.94
CA ALA A 261 -7.07 0.57 2.90
C ALA A 261 -5.72 0.73 3.64
N LEU A 262 -4.95 -0.37 3.76
CA LEU A 262 -3.61 -0.36 4.33
C LEU A 262 -2.61 -1.01 3.36
N ASN A 263 -1.49 -0.33 3.14
CA ASN A 263 -0.29 -0.84 2.49
C ASN A 263 0.92 -0.43 3.36
N GLY A 264 1.15 -1.16 4.44
CA GLY A 264 2.17 -0.83 5.43
C GLY A 264 3.42 -1.70 5.30
N ALA A 265 4.61 -1.09 5.41
CA ALA A 265 5.88 -1.78 5.54
C ALA A 265 6.48 -1.52 6.93
N TYR A 266 7.07 -2.54 7.56
CA TYR A 266 7.55 -2.52 8.94
C TYR A 266 8.93 -3.17 9.01
N LEU A 267 9.90 -2.47 9.60
CA LEU A 267 11.25 -2.97 9.85
C LEU A 267 11.27 -3.60 11.26
N VAL A 268 10.97 -4.90 11.33
CA VAL A 268 10.73 -5.62 12.58
C VAL A 268 12.04 -6.26 13.07
N PRO A 269 12.44 -6.08 14.35
CA PRO A 269 13.56 -6.82 14.93
C PRO A 269 13.30 -8.32 14.88
N VAL A 270 14.33 -9.13 14.59
CA VAL A 270 14.19 -10.60 14.41
C VAL A 270 13.63 -11.25 15.67
N GLU A 271 14.08 -10.84 16.84
CA GLU A 271 13.62 -11.26 18.16
C GLU A 271 12.18 -10.81 18.48
N GLY A 272 11.73 -9.67 17.94
CA GLY A 272 10.39 -9.14 18.12
C GLY A 272 9.33 -9.77 17.20
N LEU A 273 9.75 -10.52 16.16
CA LEU A 273 8.87 -11.01 15.09
C LEU A 273 7.72 -11.90 15.58
N ALA A 274 7.92 -12.69 16.64
CA ALA A 274 6.86 -13.51 17.23
C ALA A 274 5.73 -12.64 17.82
N GLY A 275 6.09 -11.56 18.54
CA GLY A 275 5.14 -10.58 19.07
C GLY A 275 4.42 -9.83 17.94
N PHE A 276 5.16 -9.33 16.94
CA PHE A 276 4.59 -8.65 15.77
C PHE A 276 3.52 -9.51 15.07
N ARG A 277 3.80 -10.81 14.87
CA ARG A 277 2.84 -11.76 14.28
C ARG A 277 1.58 -11.94 15.12
N ALA A 278 1.71 -12.07 16.43
CA ALA A 278 0.56 -12.18 17.35
C ALA A 278 -0.31 -10.92 17.32
N VAL A 279 0.31 -9.73 17.24
CA VAL A 279 -0.38 -8.44 17.15
C VAL A 279 -1.15 -8.31 15.83
N VAL A 280 -0.55 -8.69 14.68
CA VAL A 280 -1.27 -8.72 13.39
C VAL A 280 -2.52 -9.62 13.46
N ALA A 281 -2.42 -10.80 14.09
CA ALA A 281 -3.55 -11.70 14.26
C ALA A 281 -4.64 -11.08 15.18
N ALA A 282 -4.26 -10.51 16.32
CA ALA A 282 -5.19 -9.84 17.24
C ALA A 282 -5.86 -8.59 16.63
N LEU A 283 -5.16 -7.87 15.73
CA LEU A 283 -5.72 -6.76 14.97
C LEU A 283 -6.71 -7.23 13.90
N ALA A 284 -6.48 -8.38 13.25
CA ALA A 284 -7.43 -8.96 12.31
C ALA A 284 -8.76 -9.34 13.00
N THR A 285 -8.72 -9.81 14.26
CA THR A 285 -9.92 -10.06 15.06
C THR A 285 -10.62 -8.77 15.51
N ARG A 286 -9.86 -7.72 15.87
CA ARG A 286 -10.44 -6.43 16.33
C ARG A 286 -10.99 -5.55 15.20
N HIS A 287 -10.50 -5.70 13.97
CA HIS A 287 -10.91 -4.89 12.82
C HIS A 287 -11.56 -5.74 11.71
N PRO A 288 -12.73 -6.38 11.95
CA PRO A 288 -13.37 -7.30 11.00
C PRO A 288 -13.85 -6.65 9.69
N ALA A 289 -13.79 -5.31 9.58
CA ALA A 289 -13.96 -4.59 8.31
C ALA A 289 -12.75 -4.74 7.36
N LEU A 290 -11.61 -5.25 7.84
CA LEU A 290 -10.37 -5.43 7.09
C LEU A 290 -9.91 -6.90 7.10
N ARG A 291 -9.72 -7.49 5.92
CA ARG A 291 -8.84 -8.67 5.77
C ARG A 291 -7.40 -8.19 5.83
N LEU A 292 -6.70 -8.48 6.94
CA LEU A 292 -5.26 -8.26 7.06
C LEU A 292 -4.47 -9.41 6.45
N GLU A 293 -3.36 -9.09 5.80
CA GLU A 293 -2.46 -10.04 5.14
C GLU A 293 -1.01 -9.68 5.45
N LEU A 294 -0.29 -10.61 6.09
CA LEU A 294 1.14 -10.46 6.40
C LEU A 294 2.00 -11.12 5.31
N THR A 295 2.97 -10.37 4.79
CA THR A 295 3.84 -10.78 3.68
C THR A 295 5.31 -10.52 4.02
N GLY A 296 6.20 -11.40 3.59
CA GLY A 296 7.64 -11.30 3.82
C GLY A 296 8.28 -12.61 4.30
N PRO A 297 9.54 -12.58 4.78
CA PRO A 297 10.36 -11.38 4.89
C PRO A 297 10.78 -10.88 3.50
N TRP A 298 10.71 -9.57 3.29
CA TRP A 298 11.17 -8.94 2.05
C TRP A 298 12.58 -8.38 2.21
N PRO A 299 13.36 -8.25 1.12
CA PRO A 299 14.53 -7.39 1.13
C PRO A 299 14.13 -5.94 1.48
N PRO A 300 14.96 -5.20 2.24
CA PRO A 300 14.54 -3.99 2.97
C PRO A 300 14.37 -2.72 2.12
N TYR A 301 13.85 -2.85 0.89
CA TYR A 301 13.67 -1.77 -0.09
C TYR A 301 12.94 -0.55 0.47
N SER A 302 11.95 -0.73 1.35
CA SER A 302 11.18 0.39 1.90
C SER A 302 12.04 1.29 2.82
N PHE A 303 13.15 0.78 3.37
CA PHE A 303 13.92 1.45 4.44
C PHE A 303 15.30 1.99 4.02
N ILE A 304 15.60 1.97 2.71
CA ILE A 304 16.88 2.44 2.13
C ILE A 304 16.93 3.97 1.92
N VAL A 305 15.80 4.68 2.07
CA VAL A 305 15.68 6.09 1.66
C VAL A 305 15.15 6.99 2.78
N GLU A 306 16.03 7.83 3.32
CA GLU A 306 15.82 9.03 4.16
C GLU A 306 17.23 9.62 4.38
N GLN A 307 17.59 10.87 4.09
CA GLN A 307 16.94 12.03 3.45
C GLN A 307 17.94 12.61 2.40
N PRO A 308 17.56 13.58 1.54
CA PRO A 308 18.53 14.54 1.03
C PRO A 308 19.20 15.28 2.21
N GLY A 309 20.51 15.52 2.13
CA GLY A 309 21.23 16.22 3.20
C GLY A 309 21.12 17.74 3.10
N SER A 310 21.03 18.39 4.27
CA SER A 310 21.25 19.83 4.57
C SER A 310 20.60 20.84 3.64
#